data_AF-A0A1C5EB66-F1
#
_entry.id   AF-A0A1C5EB66-F1
#
_cell.length_a   1.000
_cell.length_b   1.000
_cell.length_c   1.000
_cell.angle_alpha   90.00
_cell.angle_beta   90.00
_cell.angle_gamma   90.00
#
_symmetry.space_group_name_H-M   'P 1'
#
loop_
_entity.id
_entity.type
_entity.pdbx_description
1 polymer ?
#
loop_
_entity_poly.entity_id
_entity_poly.type
_entity_poly.pdbx_seq_one_letter_code
_entity_poly.pdbx_strand_id
1 'polypeptide(L)'
;AELLGRLADPDREVTPQQLHALYTALADLDPEQVTLPDELRAVVDGEVRVVDAAEAVVADAPDLLPLTGGLPLLPVSPTRFAELAELLQVRRLSEAVVAEVTTEGEEHTVPEPVHVLLGAGTPEVYVEHEELLAGGVELDWRRTPDGVVHAATLEGVAAGLAWAAGQWPRRFEVAALLEDPSRTEELARDRWFD
;
A
#
# COMPACT_ATOMS: atom_id res chain seq x y z
N ALA A 1 -6.81 -16.50 -20.28
CA ALA A 1 -5.56 -17.21 -20.67
C ALA A 1 -4.61 -16.35 -21.52
N GLU A 2 -5.04 -15.80 -22.67
CA GLU A 2 -4.10 -15.15 -23.62
C GLU A 2 -3.41 -13.87 -23.07
N LEU A 3 -4.10 -13.07 -22.24
CA LEU A 3 -3.51 -11.84 -21.69
C LEU A 3 -2.35 -12.12 -20.73
N LEU A 4 -2.51 -13.05 -19.78
CA LEU A 4 -1.46 -13.39 -18.81
C LEU A 4 -0.24 -14.01 -19.51
N GLY A 5 -0.45 -14.89 -20.50
CA GLY A 5 0.65 -15.41 -21.32
C GLY A 5 1.39 -14.33 -22.10
N ARG A 6 0.66 -13.35 -22.67
CA ARG A 6 1.30 -12.16 -23.28
C ARG A 6 1.98 -11.27 -22.24
N LEU A 7 1.47 -11.18 -21.02
CA LEU A 7 2.08 -10.41 -19.95
C LEU A 7 3.35 -11.09 -19.43
N ALA A 8 3.54 -12.39 -19.63
CA ALA A 8 4.77 -13.11 -19.29
C ALA A 8 5.81 -13.12 -20.42
N ASP A 9 5.49 -12.66 -21.63
CA ASP A 9 6.39 -12.64 -22.80
C ASP A 9 7.55 -11.64 -22.61
N PRO A 10 8.80 -12.08 -22.39
CA PRO A 10 9.92 -11.21 -22.00
C PRO A 10 10.31 -10.18 -23.06
N ASP A 11 9.90 -10.38 -24.32
CA ASP A 11 10.17 -9.45 -25.41
C ASP A 11 9.24 -8.22 -25.40
N ARG A 12 8.28 -8.16 -24.47
CA ARG A 12 7.35 -7.04 -24.32
C ARG A 12 7.77 -6.07 -23.25
N GLU A 13 7.92 -4.81 -23.67
CA GLU A 13 8.11 -3.68 -22.77
C GLU A 13 6.78 -3.30 -22.10
N VAL A 14 6.75 -3.35 -20.77
CA VAL A 14 5.61 -2.95 -19.94
C VAL A 14 6.15 -2.10 -18.79
N THR A 15 5.60 -0.91 -18.59
CA THR A 15 6.00 -0.04 -17.48
C THR A 15 5.31 -0.44 -16.16
N PRO A 16 5.85 -0.06 -14.98
CA PRO A 16 5.17 -0.32 -13.70
C PRO A 16 3.75 0.23 -13.64
N GLN A 17 3.48 1.39 -14.25
CA GLN A 17 2.15 2.00 -14.28
C GLN A 17 1.19 1.22 -15.17
N GLN A 18 1.65 0.71 -16.32
CA GLN A 18 0.85 -0.17 -17.18
C GLN A 18 0.57 -1.49 -16.46
N LEU A 19 1.57 -2.05 -15.77
CA LEU A 19 1.43 -3.27 -15.00
C LEU A 19 0.39 -3.12 -13.89
N HIS A 20 0.44 -2.01 -13.15
CA HIS A 20 -0.57 -1.64 -12.15
C HIS A 20 -1.98 -1.59 -12.75
N ALA A 21 -2.15 -0.92 -13.90
CA ALA A 21 -3.45 -0.81 -14.56
C ALA A 21 -3.96 -2.17 -15.06
N LEU A 22 -3.08 -3.00 -15.63
CA LEU A 22 -3.41 -4.33 -16.12
C LEU A 22 -3.82 -5.27 -14.98
N TYR A 23 -3.07 -5.32 -13.89
CA TYR A 23 -3.40 -6.15 -12.74
C TYR A 23 -4.66 -5.68 -12.01
N THR A 24 -4.86 -4.37 -11.91
CA THR A 24 -6.11 -3.81 -11.38
C THR A 24 -7.31 -4.24 -12.23
N ALA A 25 -7.20 -4.20 -13.55
CA ALA A 25 -8.28 -4.64 -14.45
C ALA A 25 -8.48 -6.17 -14.42
N LEU A 26 -7.40 -6.95 -14.26
CA LEU A 26 -7.48 -8.40 -14.15
C LEU A 26 -8.23 -8.83 -12.88
N ALA A 27 -8.10 -8.10 -11.79
CA ALA A 27 -8.77 -8.41 -10.51
C ALA A 27 -10.31 -8.40 -10.60
N ASP A 28 -10.90 -7.87 -11.68
CA ASP A 28 -12.35 -7.93 -11.93
C ASP A 28 -12.81 -9.24 -12.60
N LEU A 29 -11.87 -10.12 -12.99
CA LEU A 29 -12.18 -11.39 -13.61
C LEU A 29 -12.59 -12.45 -12.60
N ASP A 30 -13.47 -13.35 -13.03
CA ASP A 30 -13.83 -14.55 -12.28
C ASP A 30 -12.63 -15.54 -12.28
N PRO A 31 -12.16 -16.02 -11.11
CA PRO A 31 -11.10 -17.02 -11.02
C PRO A 31 -11.34 -18.28 -11.85
N GLU A 32 -12.59 -18.71 -12.02
CA GLU A 32 -12.92 -19.88 -12.83
C GLU A 32 -12.66 -19.68 -14.33
N GLN A 33 -12.54 -18.42 -14.78
CA GLN A 33 -12.27 -18.04 -16.18
C GLN A 33 -10.77 -17.86 -16.47
N VAL A 34 -9.92 -18.03 -15.46
CA VAL A 34 -8.48 -17.80 -15.56
C VAL A 34 -7.72 -19.13 -15.49
N THR A 35 -6.89 -19.34 -16.50
CA THR A 35 -5.83 -20.35 -16.44
C THR A 35 -4.63 -19.71 -15.77
N LEU A 36 -4.21 -20.28 -14.63
CA LEU A 36 -3.07 -19.79 -13.88
C LEU A 36 -1.79 -19.92 -14.72
N PRO A 37 -0.97 -18.86 -14.82
CA PRO A 37 0.30 -18.92 -15.51
C PRO A 37 1.39 -19.46 -14.56
N ASP A 38 2.41 -20.11 -15.13
CA ASP A 38 3.61 -20.49 -14.37
C ASP A 38 4.54 -19.28 -14.10
N GLU A 39 4.42 -18.23 -14.93
CA GLU A 39 5.23 -17.03 -14.86
C GLU A 39 4.36 -15.76 -14.81
N LEU A 40 4.81 -14.78 -14.03
CA LEU A 40 4.16 -13.48 -13.89
C LEU A 40 5.16 -12.37 -14.17
N ARG A 41 4.66 -11.20 -14.59
CA ARG A 41 5.47 -10.00 -14.69
C ARG A 41 5.33 -9.18 -13.43
N ALA A 42 6.43 -8.94 -12.74
CA ALA A 42 6.46 -8.27 -11.45
C ALA A 42 7.45 -7.09 -11.47
N VAL A 43 7.36 -6.23 -10.46
CA VAL A 43 8.36 -5.20 -10.18
C VAL A 43 9.32 -5.73 -9.12
N VAL A 44 10.60 -5.78 -9.44
CA VAL A 44 11.69 -6.20 -8.53
C VAL A 44 12.67 -5.04 -8.42
N ASP A 45 12.77 -4.44 -7.24
CA ASP A 45 13.63 -3.27 -6.98
C ASP A 45 13.44 -2.12 -7.99
N GLY A 46 12.18 -1.88 -8.38
CA GLY A 46 11.80 -0.83 -9.35
C GLY A 46 11.86 -1.25 -10.82
N GLU A 47 12.41 -2.41 -11.13
CA GLU A 47 12.57 -2.93 -12.50
C GLU A 47 11.51 -3.99 -12.82
N VAL A 48 10.94 -3.94 -14.02
CA VAL A 48 9.94 -4.92 -14.46
C VAL A 48 10.63 -6.19 -14.96
N ARG A 49 10.27 -7.35 -14.40
CA ARG A 49 10.86 -8.66 -14.73
C ARG A 49 9.78 -9.73 -14.83
N VAL A 50 10.06 -10.79 -15.60
CA VAL A 50 9.27 -12.02 -15.58
C VAL A 50 9.86 -12.93 -14.50
N VAL A 51 9.01 -13.49 -13.66
CA VAL A 51 9.37 -14.30 -12.49
C VAL A 51 8.45 -15.51 -12.40
N ASP A 52 8.87 -16.53 -11.64
CA ASP A 52 7.99 -17.65 -11.29
C ASP A 52 6.79 -17.13 -10.47
N ALA A 53 5.59 -17.57 -10.81
CA ALA A 53 4.37 -17.15 -10.14
C ALA A 53 4.38 -17.46 -8.64
N ALA A 54 5.06 -18.53 -8.21
CA ALA A 54 5.17 -18.92 -6.80
C ALA A 54 6.04 -17.95 -5.96
N GLU A 55 6.90 -17.16 -6.61
CA GLU A 55 7.76 -16.17 -5.94
C GLU A 55 7.08 -14.79 -5.84
N ALA A 56 6.11 -14.50 -6.69
CA ALA A 56 5.44 -13.21 -6.73
C ALA A 56 4.50 -12.99 -5.53
N VAL A 57 4.41 -11.75 -5.08
CA VAL A 57 3.47 -11.33 -4.03
C VAL A 57 2.71 -10.07 -4.44
N VAL A 58 1.44 -9.98 -4.07
CA VAL A 58 0.64 -8.78 -4.29
C VAL A 58 1.04 -7.68 -3.29
N ALA A 59 1.33 -6.47 -3.78
CA ALA A 59 1.74 -5.35 -2.96
C ALA A 59 0.53 -4.71 -2.25
N ASP A 60 0.07 -5.30 -1.15
CA ASP A 60 -1.11 -4.87 -0.39
C ASP A 60 -0.81 -4.02 0.86
N ALA A 61 0.46 -3.78 1.16
CA ALA A 61 0.89 -3.09 2.37
C ALA A 61 2.05 -2.14 2.04
N PRO A 62 1.76 -0.85 1.69
CA PRO A 62 2.79 0.08 1.26
C PRO A 62 3.81 0.42 2.36
N ASP A 63 3.46 0.26 3.63
CA ASP A 63 4.37 0.39 4.77
C ASP A 63 5.45 -0.70 4.83
N LEU A 64 5.25 -1.82 4.13
CA LEU A 64 6.22 -2.92 4.10
C LEU A 64 7.23 -2.81 2.94
N LEU A 65 7.06 -1.87 2.00
CA LEU A 65 7.94 -1.72 0.83
C LEU A 65 9.43 -1.58 1.17
N PRO A 66 9.85 -0.89 2.25
CA PRO A 66 11.27 -0.84 2.61
C PRO A 66 11.90 -2.22 2.94
N LEU A 67 11.08 -3.23 3.26
CA LEU A 67 11.52 -4.59 3.60
C LEU A 67 11.54 -5.54 2.38
N THR A 68 11.21 -5.06 1.18
CA THR A 68 10.98 -5.93 0.01
C THR A 68 12.17 -6.11 -0.92
N GLY A 69 13.40 -5.86 -0.46
CA GLY A 69 14.60 -5.98 -1.29
C GLY A 69 14.66 -7.32 -2.03
N GLY A 70 14.64 -7.28 -3.36
CA GLY A 70 14.65 -8.45 -4.24
C GLY A 70 13.33 -9.23 -4.35
N LEU A 71 12.27 -8.87 -3.61
CA LEU A 71 10.97 -9.54 -3.73
C LEU A 71 10.22 -9.09 -5.01
N PRO A 72 9.60 -10.02 -5.77
CA PRO A 72 8.77 -9.65 -6.91
C PRO A 72 7.38 -9.18 -6.49
N LEU A 73 7.10 -7.90 -6.73
CA LEU A 73 5.84 -7.26 -6.35
C LEU A 73 4.87 -7.15 -7.53
N LEU A 74 3.62 -7.54 -7.33
CA LEU A 74 2.51 -7.29 -8.26
C LEU A 74 1.80 -6.00 -7.85
N PRO A 75 1.99 -4.88 -8.58
CA PRO A 75 1.32 -3.63 -8.26
C PRO A 75 -0.16 -3.70 -8.63
N VAL A 76 -1.03 -3.20 -7.76
CA VAL A 76 -2.49 -3.23 -7.93
C VAL A 76 -3.15 -2.11 -7.14
N SER A 77 -4.37 -1.72 -7.54
CA SER A 77 -5.20 -0.81 -6.75
C SER A 77 -5.38 -1.33 -5.31
N PRO A 78 -5.31 -0.45 -4.28
CA PRO A 78 -5.58 -0.81 -2.89
C PRO A 78 -6.96 -1.43 -2.64
N THR A 79 -7.92 -1.26 -3.55
CA THR A 79 -9.26 -1.84 -3.45
C THR A 79 -9.39 -3.21 -4.10
N ARG A 80 -8.31 -3.74 -4.70
CA ARG A 80 -8.34 -4.93 -5.57
C ARG A 80 -7.28 -5.99 -5.22
N PHE A 81 -6.47 -5.76 -4.17
CA PHE A 81 -5.35 -6.66 -3.87
C PHE A 81 -5.81 -8.07 -3.48
N ALA A 82 -6.94 -8.19 -2.79
CA ALA A 82 -7.44 -9.48 -2.31
C ALA A 82 -7.94 -10.32 -3.49
N GLU A 83 -8.73 -9.70 -4.36
CA GLU A 83 -9.26 -10.32 -5.58
C GLU A 83 -8.13 -10.74 -6.51
N LEU A 84 -7.10 -9.91 -6.67
CA LEU A 84 -5.94 -10.28 -7.49
C LEU A 84 -5.15 -11.46 -6.89
N ALA A 85 -4.93 -11.44 -5.57
CA ALA A 85 -4.22 -12.52 -4.88
C ALA A 85 -4.96 -13.85 -5.02
N GLU A 86 -6.29 -13.84 -4.86
CA GLU A 86 -7.15 -15.01 -5.06
C GLU A 86 -7.14 -15.48 -6.52
N LEU A 87 -7.30 -14.55 -7.47
CA LEU A 87 -7.31 -14.83 -8.92
C LEU A 87 -6.03 -15.51 -9.39
N LEU A 88 -4.87 -15.04 -8.92
CA LEU A 88 -3.55 -15.56 -9.31
C LEU A 88 -3.03 -16.65 -8.37
N GLN A 89 -3.74 -16.93 -7.27
CA GLN A 89 -3.32 -17.84 -6.21
C GLN A 89 -1.92 -17.54 -5.64
N VAL A 90 -1.62 -16.26 -5.48
CA VAL A 90 -0.36 -15.77 -4.90
C VAL A 90 -0.58 -15.17 -3.52
N ARG A 91 0.48 -15.08 -2.72
CA ARG A 91 0.41 -14.48 -1.39
C ARG A 91 0.33 -12.96 -1.47
N ARG A 92 -0.19 -12.36 -0.40
CA ARG A 92 -0.11 -10.91 -0.18
C ARG A 92 1.20 -10.56 0.51
N LEU A 93 1.70 -9.34 0.28
CA LEU A 93 2.92 -8.84 0.92
C LEU A 93 2.79 -8.86 2.45
N SER A 94 1.63 -8.47 2.97
CA SER A 94 1.31 -8.50 4.40
C SER A 94 1.35 -9.89 5.04
N GLU A 95 1.24 -10.96 4.24
CA GLU A 95 1.36 -12.35 4.68
C GLU A 95 2.79 -12.89 4.53
N ALA A 96 3.55 -12.32 3.60
CA ALA A 96 4.90 -12.77 3.25
C ALA A 96 5.99 -12.14 4.14
N VAL A 97 5.76 -10.92 4.63
CA VAL A 97 6.73 -10.15 5.39
C VAL A 97 6.24 -9.95 6.82
N VAL A 98 7.05 -10.42 7.78
CA VAL A 98 6.82 -10.18 9.21
C VAL A 98 7.61 -8.95 9.62
N ALA A 99 6.90 -7.89 10.01
CA ALA A 99 7.47 -6.62 10.46
C ALA A 99 6.86 -6.25 11.82
N GLU A 100 7.31 -6.93 12.87
CA GLU A 100 6.97 -6.61 14.25
C GLU A 100 7.68 -5.32 14.68
N VAL A 101 6.94 -4.41 15.32
CA VAL A 101 7.49 -3.20 15.91
C VAL A 101 8.25 -3.57 17.18
N THR A 102 9.48 -3.09 17.30
CA THR A 102 10.41 -3.44 18.40
C THR A 102 10.80 -2.25 19.27
N THR A 103 10.34 -1.07 18.91
CA THR A 103 10.60 0.22 19.57
C THR A 103 9.37 0.64 20.37
N GLU A 104 9.60 1.37 21.46
CA GLU A 104 8.52 1.96 22.26
C GLU A 104 8.16 3.33 21.68
N GLY A 105 6.86 3.63 21.66
CA GLY A 105 6.35 4.92 21.20
C GLY A 105 5.28 5.49 22.13
N GLU A 106 4.90 6.73 21.88
CA GLU A 106 3.89 7.47 22.63
C GLU A 106 2.57 7.49 21.87
N GLU A 107 1.44 7.28 22.57
CA GLU A 107 0.12 7.32 21.96
C GLU A 107 -0.36 8.78 21.82
N HIS A 108 -0.86 9.14 20.64
CA HIS A 108 -1.41 10.44 20.33
C HIS A 108 -2.81 10.32 19.74
N THR A 109 -3.71 11.23 20.14
CA THR A 109 -5.04 11.36 19.53
C THR A 109 -4.95 11.99 18.14
N VAL A 110 -5.70 11.46 17.18
CA VAL A 110 -5.79 12.03 15.85
C VAL A 110 -6.56 13.37 15.90
N PRO A 111 -6.03 14.47 15.33
CA PRO A 111 -6.71 15.76 15.35
C PRO A 111 -8.06 15.76 14.63
N GLU A 112 -9.03 16.52 15.16
CA GLU A 112 -10.39 16.64 14.58
C GLU A 112 -10.40 17.03 13.08
N PRO A 113 -9.58 17.98 12.58
CA PRO A 113 -9.55 18.27 11.15
C PRO A 113 -9.20 17.06 10.27
N VAL A 114 -8.37 16.14 10.77
CA VAL A 114 -8.00 14.91 10.07
C VAL A 114 -9.18 13.93 10.07
N HIS A 115 -9.92 13.80 11.18
CA HIS A 115 -11.17 13.03 11.22
C HIS A 115 -12.21 13.56 10.24
N VAL A 116 -12.38 14.90 10.17
CA VAL A 116 -13.29 15.54 9.22
C VAL A 116 -12.85 15.25 7.77
N LEU A 117 -11.54 15.26 7.50
CA LEU A 117 -11.00 14.99 6.18
C LEU A 117 -11.16 13.52 5.75
N LEU A 118 -10.82 12.57 6.62
CA LEU A 118 -10.71 11.15 6.29
C LEU A 118 -12.00 10.35 6.59
N GLY A 119 -12.86 10.88 7.45
CA GLY A 119 -14.17 10.31 7.79
C GLY A 119 -14.10 9.19 8.84
N ALA A 120 -15.15 8.38 8.90
CA ALA A 120 -15.36 7.39 9.98
C ALA A 120 -14.34 6.23 9.99
N GLY A 121 -13.55 6.05 8.94
CA GLY A 121 -12.48 5.04 8.89
C GLY A 121 -11.17 5.48 9.58
N THR A 122 -11.11 6.72 10.06
CA THR A 122 -9.91 7.28 10.69
C THR A 122 -9.69 6.66 12.07
N PRO A 123 -8.49 6.13 12.38
CA PRO A 123 -8.16 5.72 13.74
C PRO A 123 -8.33 6.86 14.75
N GLU A 124 -8.73 6.55 15.98
CA GLU A 124 -8.82 7.53 17.08
C GLU A 124 -7.44 7.96 17.57
N VAL A 125 -6.48 7.03 17.51
CA VAL A 125 -5.12 7.22 17.99
C VAL A 125 -4.09 6.63 17.03
N TYR A 126 -2.87 7.13 17.12
CA TYR A 126 -1.67 6.55 16.53
C TYR A 126 -0.55 6.54 17.57
N VAL A 127 0.51 5.78 17.30
CA VAL A 127 1.69 5.70 18.16
C VAL A 127 2.87 6.37 17.45
N GLU A 128 3.40 7.43 18.01
CA GLU A 128 4.58 8.15 17.52
C GLU A 128 5.86 7.60 18.14
N HIS A 129 6.90 7.44 17.34
CA HIS A 129 8.20 6.91 17.74
C HIS A 129 9.27 7.94 17.39
N GLU A 130 10.30 8.10 18.23
CA GLU A 130 11.49 8.87 17.82
C GLU A 130 12.25 8.15 16.69
N GLU A 131 12.29 6.81 16.75
CA GLU A 131 12.85 5.91 15.74
C GLU A 131 11.95 4.68 15.67
N LEU A 132 11.29 4.44 14.54
CA LEU A 132 10.39 3.29 14.37
C LEU A 132 11.15 2.13 13.72
N LEU A 133 11.51 1.14 14.52
CA LEU A 133 12.10 -0.13 14.04
C LEU A 133 11.04 -1.23 13.94
N ALA A 134 10.86 -1.76 12.73
CA ALA A 134 10.05 -2.95 12.49
C ALA A 134 10.72 -3.93 11.52
N GLY A 135 10.72 -5.23 11.85
CA GLY A 135 11.39 -6.24 11.03
C GLY A 135 12.90 -6.01 10.87
N GLY A 136 13.53 -5.31 11.82
CA GLY A 136 14.96 -4.97 11.79
C GLY A 136 15.34 -3.82 10.85
N VAL A 137 14.35 -3.09 10.31
CA VAL A 137 14.55 -1.92 9.45
C VAL A 137 13.83 -0.71 10.05
N GLU A 138 14.41 0.48 9.87
CA GLU A 138 13.79 1.75 10.22
C GLU A 138 12.73 2.13 9.19
N LEU A 139 11.51 2.42 9.65
CA LEU A 139 10.37 2.76 8.81
C LEU A 139 9.81 4.13 9.18
N ASP A 140 9.27 4.86 8.20
CA ASP A 140 8.53 6.09 8.48
C ASP A 140 7.19 5.81 9.18
N TRP A 141 6.56 4.68 8.84
CA TRP A 141 5.29 4.24 9.42
C TRP A 141 5.06 2.74 9.25
N ARG A 142 4.16 2.20 10.07
CA ARG A 142 3.75 0.80 10.08
C ARG A 142 2.31 0.68 10.57
N ARG A 143 1.46 -0.08 9.87
CA ARG A 143 0.12 -0.42 10.37
C ARG A 143 0.03 -1.89 10.78
N THR A 144 0.18 -2.17 12.07
CA THR A 144 0.23 -3.53 12.60
C THR A 144 -1.09 -4.29 12.37
N PRO A 145 -1.10 -5.65 12.41
CA PRO A 145 -2.30 -6.45 12.09
C PRO A 145 -3.51 -6.20 12.99
N ASP A 146 -3.30 -5.72 14.21
CA ASP A 146 -4.34 -5.25 15.15
C ASP A 146 -4.92 -3.87 14.77
N GLY A 147 -4.38 -3.23 13.73
CA GLY A 147 -4.90 -2.00 13.13
C GLY A 147 -4.24 -0.72 13.64
N VAL A 148 -3.32 -0.81 14.59
CA VAL A 148 -2.60 0.34 15.16
C VAL A 148 -1.65 0.93 14.13
N VAL A 149 -1.65 2.26 14.02
CA VAL A 149 -0.70 3.01 13.18
C VAL A 149 0.46 3.46 14.06
N HIS A 150 1.65 3.02 13.71
CA HIS A 150 2.92 3.49 14.26
C HIS A 150 3.61 4.40 13.24
N ALA A 151 4.26 5.48 13.67
CA ALA A 151 5.00 6.36 12.78
C ALA A 151 6.17 7.06 13.49
N ALA A 152 7.21 7.39 12.73
CA ALA A 152 8.36 8.15 13.21
C ALA A 152 8.50 9.55 12.55
N THR A 153 7.66 9.85 11.57
CA THR A 153 7.66 11.14 10.86
C THR A 153 6.24 11.66 10.68
N LEU A 154 6.09 12.98 10.51
CA LEU A 154 4.80 13.59 10.23
C LEU A 154 4.17 13.04 8.94
N GLU A 155 4.99 12.86 7.91
CA GLU A 155 4.59 12.22 6.65
C GLU A 155 4.19 10.75 6.86
N GLY A 156 4.87 10.04 7.76
CA GLY A 156 4.53 8.69 8.18
C GLY A 156 3.18 8.60 8.87
N VAL A 157 2.89 9.50 9.84
CA VAL A 157 1.57 9.62 10.48
C VAL A 157 0.52 9.86 9.41
N ALA A 158 0.77 10.80 8.49
CA ALA A 158 -0.17 11.14 7.44
C ALA A 158 -0.45 9.97 6.47
N ALA A 159 0.59 9.24 6.06
CA ALA A 159 0.48 8.05 5.23
C ALA A 159 -0.30 6.93 5.94
N GLY A 160 0.02 6.67 7.21
CA GLY A 160 -0.62 5.64 8.02
C GLY A 160 -2.10 5.88 8.27
N LEU A 161 -2.48 7.11 8.62
CA LEU A 161 -3.88 7.48 8.81
C LEU A 161 -4.67 7.44 7.50
N ALA A 162 -4.11 7.98 6.41
CA ALA A 162 -4.74 7.94 5.09
C ALA A 162 -4.92 6.49 4.59
N TRP A 163 -3.93 5.62 4.83
CA TRP A 163 -4.03 4.20 4.49
C TRP A 163 -5.09 3.49 5.33
N ALA A 164 -5.08 3.68 6.66
CA ALA A 164 -6.06 3.08 7.56
C ALA A 164 -7.50 3.48 7.22
N ALA A 165 -7.72 4.72 6.77
CA ALA A 165 -9.02 5.22 6.34
C ALA A 165 -9.41 4.85 4.90
N GLY A 166 -8.55 4.15 4.15
CA GLY A 166 -8.81 3.81 2.73
C GLY A 166 -8.78 5.02 1.79
N GLN A 167 -8.10 6.10 2.20
CA GLN A 167 -8.04 7.40 1.52
C GLN A 167 -6.59 7.75 1.13
N TRP A 168 -5.83 6.78 0.64
CA TRP A 168 -4.41 6.93 0.28
C TRP A 168 -4.04 8.21 -0.51
N PRO A 169 -4.86 8.69 -1.48
CA PRO A 169 -4.57 9.94 -2.19
C PRO A 169 -4.48 11.17 -1.27
N ARG A 170 -5.17 11.17 -0.12
CA ARG A 170 -5.28 12.31 0.81
C ARG A 170 -4.10 12.48 1.77
N ARG A 171 -3.10 11.59 1.74
CA ARG A 171 -1.96 11.64 2.69
C ARG A 171 -1.24 13.00 2.72
N PHE A 172 -1.21 13.73 1.60
CA PHE A 172 -0.59 15.06 1.57
C PHE A 172 -1.46 16.15 2.21
N GLU A 173 -2.79 16.07 2.06
CA GLU A 173 -3.72 16.94 2.78
C GLU A 173 -3.67 16.66 4.29
N VAL A 174 -3.55 15.39 4.68
CA VAL A 174 -3.36 14.99 6.09
C VAL A 174 -2.07 15.58 6.64
N ALA A 175 -0.95 15.45 5.93
CA ALA A 175 0.32 16.06 6.35
C ALA A 175 0.19 17.57 6.54
N ALA A 176 -0.45 18.27 5.59
CA ALA A 176 -0.69 19.71 5.70
C ALA A 176 -1.54 20.09 6.92
N LEU A 177 -2.53 19.28 7.30
CA LEU A 177 -3.36 19.49 8.49
C LEU A 177 -2.64 19.15 9.80
N LEU A 178 -1.75 18.16 9.80
CA LEU A 178 -0.90 17.85 10.95
C LEU A 178 0.12 18.97 11.19
N GLU A 179 0.65 19.57 10.12
CA GLU A 179 1.57 20.70 10.20
C GLU A 179 0.85 22.01 10.59
N ASP A 180 -0.30 22.31 9.98
CA ASP A 180 -1.12 23.48 10.29
C ASP A 180 -2.63 23.16 10.24
N PRO A 181 -3.26 22.92 11.41
CA PRO A 181 -4.69 22.63 11.51
C PRO A 181 -5.61 23.74 10.96
N SER A 182 -5.11 24.98 10.84
CA SER A 182 -5.90 26.12 10.38
C SER A 182 -6.20 26.09 8.87
N ARG A 183 -5.50 25.25 8.10
CA ARG A 183 -5.69 25.09 6.65
C ARG A 183 -6.95 24.34 6.25
N THR A 184 -7.77 23.94 7.23
CA THR A 184 -9.03 23.19 7.01
C THR A 184 -9.93 23.83 5.95
N GLU A 185 -10.18 25.14 6.02
CA GLU A 185 -11.06 25.84 5.08
C GLU A 185 -10.45 25.98 3.67
N GLU A 186 -9.13 26.16 3.58
CA GLU A 186 -8.38 26.23 2.34
C GLU A 186 -8.50 24.91 1.59
N LEU A 187 -8.11 23.80 2.24
CA LEU A 187 -8.17 22.47 1.66
C LEU A 187 -9.61 22.06 1.30
N ALA A 188 -10.59 22.44 2.11
CA ALA A 188 -12.00 22.21 1.79
C ALA A 188 -12.48 22.92 0.53
N ARG A 189 -11.90 24.09 0.21
CA ARG A 189 -12.19 24.83 -1.01
C ARG A 189 -11.48 24.22 -2.22
N ASP A 190 -10.24 23.79 -2.07
CA ASP A 190 -9.47 23.18 -3.15
C ASP A 190 -10.13 21.89 -3.67
N ARG A 191 -10.75 21.11 -2.77
CA ARG A 191 -11.53 19.91 -3.13
C ARG A 191 -12.75 20.16 -4.01
N TRP A 192 -13.13 21.41 -4.30
CA TRP A 192 -14.19 21.69 -5.29
C TRP A 192 -13.77 21.36 -6.72
N PHE A 193 -12.49 21.07 -6.95
CA PHE A 193 -11.91 20.84 -8.27
C PHE A 193 -11.39 19.41 -8.49
N ASP A 194 -11.50 18.52 -7.49
CA ASP A 194 -11.08 17.11 -7.56
C ASP A 194 -12.10 16.19 -8.26
#